data_AF-A0A3M1QZ58-F1
#
_entry.id   AF-A0A3M1QZ58-F1
#
_cell.length_a   1.000
_cell.length_b   1.000
_cell.length_c   1.000
_cell.angle_alpha   90.00
_cell.angle_beta   90.00
_cell.angle_gamma   90.00
#
_symmetry.space_group_name_H-M   'P 1'
#
loop_
_entity.id
_entity.type
_entity.pdbx_description
1 polymer ?
#
loop_
_entity_poly.entity_id
_entity_poly.type
_entity_poly.pdbx_seq_one_letter_code
_entity_poly.pdbx_strand_id
1 'polypeptide(L)'
;MTPADCTNAGGVPQGPGTDCLTASCPQPTEACCFPDGTCADLDPSDCLNQGGSPQGVNTDCLTVFCPQPPEACCFPDGSCAQLDPLDCANQGGTPQGPGSDCLTVFCPPPPTEACCLPDGSCTDDDPNMCLAAGGVPQGPGTDCTGVFCPSIEACCFPDGSCVELDPNDCLNQGGFPQGIGTDCGTIFCLPPEACCLPDGGCIETSPD
;
A
#
# COMPACT_ATOMS: atom_id res chain seq x y z
N MET A 1 -47.27 44.80 8.96
CA MET A 1 -46.96 44.11 10.23
C MET A 1 -46.85 45.16 11.33
N THR A 2 -47.47 44.99 12.49
CA THR A 2 -47.26 45.91 13.63
C THR A 2 -45.96 45.57 14.37
N PRO A 3 -45.39 46.47 15.19
CA PRO A 3 -44.21 46.13 16.02
C PRO A 3 -44.46 44.93 16.94
N ALA A 4 -45.67 44.79 17.49
CA ALA A 4 -46.04 43.65 18.33
C ALA A 4 -46.07 42.34 17.53
N ASP A 5 -46.61 42.36 16.31
CA ASP A 5 -46.60 41.20 15.42
C ASP A 5 -45.16 40.79 15.03
N CYS A 6 -44.26 41.77 14.85
CA CYS A 6 -42.85 41.54 14.55
C CYS A 6 -42.13 40.81 15.69
N THR A 7 -42.30 41.28 16.93
CA THR A 7 -41.70 40.64 18.11
C THR A 7 -42.30 39.26 18.36
N ASN A 8 -43.60 39.07 18.13
CA ASN A 8 -44.25 37.76 18.23
C ASN A 8 -43.71 36.74 17.20
N ALA A 9 -43.22 37.22 16.05
CA ALA A 9 -42.53 36.41 15.06
C ALA A 9 -41.03 36.20 15.35
N GLY A 10 -40.52 36.68 16.49
CA GLY A 10 -39.10 36.59 16.87
C GLY A 10 -38.20 37.64 16.21
N GLY A 11 -38.77 38.65 15.54
CA GLY A 11 -38.02 39.72 14.88
C GLY A 11 -37.77 40.95 15.75
N VAL A 12 -36.88 41.84 15.29
CA VAL A 12 -36.59 43.13 15.91
C VAL A 12 -37.14 44.27 15.05
N PRO A 13 -38.11 45.07 15.52
CA PRO A 13 -38.64 46.20 14.76
C PRO A 13 -37.56 47.25 14.45
N GLN A 14 -37.44 47.65 13.18
CA GLN A 14 -36.43 48.63 12.71
C GLN A 14 -36.87 50.10 12.85
N GLY A 15 -38.03 50.35 13.46
CA GLY A 15 -38.59 51.69 13.66
C GLY A 15 -39.50 52.19 12.52
N PRO A 16 -40.33 53.21 12.77
CA PRO A 16 -41.28 53.73 11.78
C PRO A 16 -40.58 54.40 10.59
N GLY A 17 -41.11 54.21 9.37
CA GLY A 17 -40.57 54.83 8.15
C GLY A 17 -39.41 54.07 7.50
N THR A 18 -39.02 52.91 8.05
CA THR A 18 -38.14 51.95 7.37
C THR A 18 -38.95 51.04 6.45
N ASP A 19 -38.33 50.62 5.35
CA ASP A 19 -38.86 49.62 4.43
C ASP A 19 -37.85 48.49 4.23
N CYS A 20 -38.23 47.44 3.51
CA CYS A 20 -37.32 46.31 3.25
C CYS A 20 -36.13 46.67 2.33
N LEU A 21 -36.13 47.86 1.70
CA LEU A 21 -35.04 48.33 0.87
C LEU A 21 -33.98 49.09 1.67
N THR A 22 -34.37 49.63 2.83
CA THR A 22 -33.54 50.48 3.70
C THR A 22 -33.20 49.84 5.04
N ALA A 23 -33.93 48.81 5.45
CA ALA A 23 -33.65 48.05 6.66
C ALA A 23 -32.46 47.10 6.46
N SER A 24 -31.42 47.24 7.31
CA SER A 24 -30.34 46.25 7.42
C SER A 24 -30.73 45.16 8.41
N CYS A 25 -31.13 44.01 7.89
CA CYS A 25 -31.36 42.80 8.69
C CYS A 25 -30.11 41.92 8.65
N PRO A 26 -29.39 41.71 9.78
CA PRO A 26 -28.24 40.80 9.80
C PRO A 26 -28.70 39.42 9.35
N GLN A 27 -28.01 38.85 8.36
CA GLN A 27 -28.25 37.48 7.99
C GLN A 27 -27.63 36.56 9.06
N PRO A 28 -28.24 35.39 9.35
CA PRO A 28 -27.60 34.42 10.21
C PRO A 28 -26.25 34.00 9.61
N THR A 29 -25.28 33.71 10.47
CA THR A 29 -24.00 33.14 10.04
C THR A 29 -24.20 31.71 9.58
N GLU A 30 -23.39 31.30 8.61
CA GLU A 30 -23.26 29.94 8.12
C GLU A 30 -21.78 29.59 7.90
N ALA A 31 -21.46 28.31 7.73
CA ALA A 31 -20.09 27.90 7.46
C ALA A 31 -19.62 28.48 6.12
N CYS A 32 -18.44 29.10 6.14
CA CYS A 32 -17.77 29.64 4.97
C CYS A 32 -16.45 28.89 4.75
N CYS A 33 -16.35 28.14 3.64
CA CYS A 33 -15.13 27.41 3.30
C CYS A 33 -14.21 28.24 2.41
N PHE A 34 -12.94 28.32 2.79
CA PHE A 34 -11.92 29.01 2.02
C PHE A 34 -11.06 28.06 1.19
N PRO A 35 -10.41 28.55 0.11
CA PRO A 35 -9.56 27.73 -0.75
C PRO A 35 -8.35 27.07 -0.05
N ASP A 36 -7.92 27.61 1.08
CA ASP A 36 -6.85 27.06 1.92
C ASP A 36 -7.33 25.98 2.89
N GLY A 37 -8.62 25.60 2.81
CA GLY A 37 -9.24 24.61 3.69
C GLY A 37 -9.69 25.16 5.04
N THR A 38 -9.48 26.46 5.30
CA THR A 38 -9.99 27.07 6.53
C THR A 38 -11.51 27.26 6.48
N CYS A 39 -12.13 27.32 7.66
CA CYS A 39 -13.55 27.56 7.83
C CYS A 39 -13.78 28.71 8.82
N ALA A 40 -14.68 29.63 8.48
CA ALA A 40 -15.20 30.63 9.42
C ALA A 40 -16.73 30.70 9.34
N ASP A 41 -17.39 30.92 10.49
CA ASP A 41 -18.83 31.19 10.51
C ASP A 41 -19.06 32.67 10.16
N LEU A 42 -19.54 32.92 8.94
CA LEU A 42 -19.75 34.25 8.38
C LEU A 42 -21.17 34.37 7.81
N ASP A 43 -21.68 35.57 7.68
CA ASP A 43 -22.88 35.73 6.84
C ASP A 43 -22.52 35.46 5.36
N PRO A 44 -23.50 35.05 4.53
CA PRO A 44 -23.22 34.62 3.16
C PRO A 44 -22.55 35.69 2.30
N SER A 45 -22.84 36.97 2.54
CA SER A 45 -22.27 38.07 1.76
C SER A 45 -20.83 38.36 2.17
N ASP A 46 -20.52 38.37 3.46
CA ASP A 46 -19.15 38.50 3.95
C ASP A 46 -18.28 37.31 3.53
N CYS A 47 -18.84 36.10 3.50
CA CYS A 47 -18.16 34.91 3.01
C CYS A 47 -17.69 35.08 1.55
N LEU A 48 -18.60 35.47 0.65
CA LEU A 48 -18.29 35.71 -0.76
C LEU A 48 -17.31 36.87 -0.94
N ASN A 49 -17.46 37.96 -0.17
CA ASN A 49 -16.57 39.12 -0.22
C ASN A 49 -15.14 38.78 0.20
N GLN A 50 -14.96 37.81 1.09
CA GLN A 50 -13.65 37.31 1.52
C GLN A 50 -13.11 36.19 0.63
N GLY A 51 -13.81 35.85 -0.48
CA GLY A 51 -13.38 34.82 -1.42
C GLY A 51 -13.65 33.39 -0.95
N GLY A 52 -14.47 33.21 0.08
CA GLY A 52 -14.94 31.91 0.54
C GLY A 52 -16.21 31.46 -0.19
N SER A 53 -16.60 30.21 0.08
CA SER A 53 -17.80 29.58 -0.47
C SER A 53 -18.79 29.26 0.67
N PRO A 54 -19.99 29.86 0.67
CA PRO A 54 -20.99 29.59 1.69
C PRO A 54 -21.54 28.16 1.56
N GLN A 55 -21.77 27.49 2.69
CA GLN A 55 -22.17 26.08 2.75
C GLN A 55 -23.68 25.89 2.96
N GLY A 56 -24.41 27.00 3.03
CA GLY A 56 -25.86 27.04 3.14
C GLY A 56 -26.37 27.18 4.58
N VAL A 57 -27.64 27.53 4.67
CA VAL A 57 -28.26 27.93 5.94
C VAL A 57 -28.24 26.82 6.99
N ASN A 58 -27.98 27.20 8.24
CA ASN A 58 -27.85 26.30 9.40
C ASN A 58 -26.65 25.34 9.35
N THR A 59 -25.60 25.70 8.60
CA THR A 59 -24.29 25.05 8.70
C THR A 59 -23.38 25.83 9.66
N ASP A 60 -22.43 25.13 10.28
CA ASP A 60 -21.36 25.74 11.08
C ASP A 60 -20.01 25.05 10.82
N CYS A 61 -18.92 25.72 11.14
CA CYS A 61 -17.57 25.21 10.96
C CYS A 61 -17.19 24.06 11.90
N LEU A 62 -18.04 23.72 12.88
CA LEU A 62 -17.86 22.54 13.73
C LEU A 62 -18.33 21.26 13.03
N THR A 63 -19.27 21.37 12.10
CA THR A 63 -19.92 20.23 11.44
C THR A 63 -19.58 20.14 9.95
N VAL A 64 -19.22 21.25 9.31
CA VAL A 64 -18.82 21.25 7.89
C VAL A 64 -17.35 20.92 7.71
N PHE A 65 -17.08 19.99 6.80
CA PHE A 65 -15.73 19.70 6.32
C PHE A 65 -15.44 20.51 5.06
N CYS A 66 -14.58 21.51 5.19
CA CYS A 66 -14.11 22.27 4.05
C CYS A 66 -13.07 21.47 3.25
N PRO A 67 -13.17 21.44 1.90
CA PRO A 67 -12.17 20.80 1.06
C PRO A 67 -10.77 21.34 1.38
N GLN A 68 -9.85 20.44 1.70
CA GLN A 68 -8.46 20.80 1.95
C GLN A 68 -7.72 20.93 0.62
N PRO A 69 -6.74 21.84 0.50
CA PRO A 69 -5.91 21.93 -0.69
C PRO A 69 -5.12 20.62 -0.88
N PRO A 70 -4.85 20.20 -2.13
CA PRO A 70 -3.98 19.07 -2.39
C PRO A 70 -2.59 19.27 -1.80
N GLU A 71 -2.02 18.19 -1.30
CA GLU A 71 -0.65 18.10 -0.84
C GLU A 71 0.00 16.81 -1.35
N ALA A 72 1.33 16.72 -1.21
CA ALA A 72 2.04 15.52 -1.61
C ALA A 72 1.62 14.33 -0.73
N CYS A 73 1.25 13.24 -1.37
CA CYS A 73 0.85 11.98 -0.76
C CYS A 73 1.86 10.90 -1.16
N CYS A 74 2.65 10.42 -0.20
CA CYS A 74 3.61 9.34 -0.44
C CYS A 74 2.97 7.97 -0.24
N PHE A 75 3.11 7.09 -1.22
CA PHE A 75 2.64 5.71 -1.14
C PHE A 75 3.76 4.73 -0.76
N PRO A 76 3.41 3.53 -0.23
CA PRO A 76 4.40 2.54 0.17
C PRO A 76 5.33 2.05 -0.95
N ASP A 77 4.92 2.16 -2.21
CA ASP A 77 5.72 1.80 -3.39
C ASP A 77 6.72 2.91 -3.81
N GLY A 78 6.77 4.01 -3.06
CA GLY A 78 7.59 5.17 -3.37
C GLY A 78 6.97 6.12 -4.40
N SER A 79 5.75 5.85 -4.89
CA SER A 79 5.03 6.78 -5.74
C SER A 79 4.51 7.99 -4.95
N CYS A 80 4.28 9.09 -5.66
CA CYS A 80 3.72 10.31 -5.10
C CYS A 80 2.54 10.80 -5.93
N ALA A 81 1.44 11.17 -5.27
CA ALA A 81 0.30 11.85 -5.91
C ALA A 81 -0.07 13.15 -5.17
N GLN A 82 -0.67 14.08 -5.91
CA GLN A 82 -1.27 15.30 -5.35
C GLN A 82 -2.71 15.01 -4.96
N LEU A 83 -2.97 14.90 -3.66
CA LEU A 83 -4.28 14.54 -3.11
C LEU A 83 -4.57 15.42 -1.90
N ASP A 84 -5.84 15.66 -1.58
CA ASP A 84 -6.14 16.20 -0.27
C ASP A 84 -5.74 15.18 0.83
N PRO A 85 -5.49 15.62 2.07
CA PRO A 85 -4.95 14.76 3.12
C PRO A 85 -5.86 13.58 3.48
N LEU A 86 -7.19 13.74 3.35
CA LEU A 86 -8.15 12.69 3.67
C LEU A 86 -8.16 11.63 2.57
N ASP A 87 -8.20 12.05 1.31
CA ASP A 87 -8.12 11.13 0.17
C ASP A 87 -6.78 10.40 0.11
N CYS A 88 -5.68 11.06 0.50
CA CYS A 88 -4.38 10.43 0.64
C CYS A 88 -4.40 9.28 1.65
N ALA A 89 -4.90 9.54 2.87
CA ALA A 89 -4.99 8.53 3.92
C ALA A 89 -5.95 7.38 3.55
N ASN A 90 -7.08 7.70 2.91
CA ASN A 90 -8.06 6.71 2.46
C ASN A 90 -7.49 5.76 1.39
N GLN A 91 -6.54 6.23 0.58
CA GLN A 91 -5.84 5.43 -0.43
C GLN A 91 -4.60 4.70 0.13
N GLY A 92 -4.36 4.75 1.44
CA GLY A 92 -3.23 4.09 2.09
C GLY A 92 -1.89 4.83 1.93
N GLY A 93 -1.93 6.09 1.48
CA GLY A 93 -0.78 6.97 1.44
C GLY A 93 -0.55 7.72 2.74
N THR A 94 0.60 8.37 2.84
CA THR A 94 0.98 9.24 3.96
C THR A 94 1.05 10.70 3.50
N PRO A 95 0.18 11.59 4.01
CA PRO A 95 0.22 13.01 3.67
C PRO A 95 1.51 13.66 4.18
N GLN A 96 2.12 14.53 3.38
CA GLN A 96 3.40 15.18 3.71
C GLN A 96 3.24 16.59 4.31
N GLY A 97 1.98 17.01 4.50
CA GLY A 97 1.62 18.26 5.14
C GLY A 97 1.40 19.42 4.17
N PRO A 98 0.79 20.52 4.66
CA PRO A 98 0.30 21.59 3.80
C PRO A 98 1.40 22.26 2.97
N GLY A 99 1.13 22.46 1.68
CA GLY A 99 2.06 23.11 0.75
C GLY A 99 3.20 22.22 0.24
N SER A 100 3.21 20.94 0.61
CA SER A 100 4.14 19.96 0.03
C SER A 100 3.79 19.64 -1.44
N ASP A 101 4.80 19.38 -2.25
CA ASP A 101 4.63 19.07 -3.67
C ASP A 101 5.42 17.83 -4.10
N CYS A 102 4.79 16.88 -4.81
CA CYS A 102 5.43 15.68 -5.35
C CYS A 102 6.64 15.92 -6.27
N LEU A 103 6.83 17.14 -6.80
CA LEU A 103 8.03 17.52 -7.55
C LEU A 103 9.24 17.78 -6.66
N THR A 104 9.02 18.00 -5.36
CA THR A 104 10.05 18.39 -4.38
C THR A 104 10.15 17.42 -3.20
N VAL A 105 9.05 16.78 -2.85
CA VAL A 105 8.98 15.71 -1.86
C VAL A 105 9.63 14.45 -2.42
N PHE A 106 10.47 13.83 -1.62
CA PHE A 106 11.02 12.51 -1.91
C PHE A 106 10.23 11.44 -1.14
N CYS A 107 9.53 10.58 -1.87
CA CYS A 107 8.90 9.39 -1.33
C CYS A 107 9.87 8.21 -1.48
N PRO A 108 10.47 7.70 -0.40
CA PRO A 108 11.43 6.61 -0.51
C PRO A 108 10.72 5.34 -1.02
N PRO A 109 11.29 4.64 -2.01
CA PRO A 109 10.81 3.30 -2.33
C PRO A 109 11.04 2.37 -1.13
N PRO A 110 10.33 1.23 -1.07
CA PRO A 110 10.56 0.26 -0.02
C PRO A 110 12.01 -0.25 -0.09
N PRO A 111 12.65 -0.52 1.06
CA PRO A 111 13.99 -1.07 1.08
C PRO A 111 13.97 -2.47 0.44
N THR A 112 14.96 -2.74 -0.41
CA THR A 112 15.19 -4.09 -0.93
C THR A 112 15.92 -4.94 0.09
N GLU A 113 15.66 -6.24 0.05
CA GLU A 113 16.41 -7.26 0.78
C GLU A 113 16.61 -8.49 -0.10
N ALA A 114 17.50 -9.40 0.32
CA ALA A 114 17.72 -10.63 -0.42
C ALA A 114 16.45 -11.50 -0.39
N CYS A 115 16.05 -11.97 -1.57
CA CYS A 115 14.93 -12.86 -1.78
C CYS A 115 15.44 -14.20 -2.32
N CYS A 116 15.25 -15.28 -1.57
CA CYS A 116 15.57 -16.62 -2.05
C CYS A 116 14.38 -17.22 -2.78
N LEU A 117 14.54 -17.47 -4.08
CA LEU A 117 13.52 -18.09 -4.91
C LEU A 117 13.60 -19.63 -4.81
N PRO A 118 12.51 -20.35 -5.14
CA PRO A 118 12.46 -21.81 -5.04
C PRO A 118 13.51 -22.55 -5.89
N ASP A 119 14.00 -21.93 -6.97
CA ASP A 119 15.05 -22.49 -7.83
C ASP A 119 16.47 -22.27 -7.26
N GLY A 120 16.59 -21.72 -6.06
CA GLY A 120 17.86 -21.38 -5.41
C GLY A 120 18.51 -20.11 -5.96
N SER A 121 17.86 -19.38 -6.89
CA SER A 121 18.32 -18.06 -7.29
C SER A 121 18.03 -17.02 -6.19
N CYS A 122 18.83 -15.96 -6.20
CA CYS A 122 18.69 -14.83 -5.28
C CYS A 122 18.44 -13.55 -6.08
N THR A 123 17.43 -12.79 -5.69
CA THR A 123 17.16 -11.44 -6.21
C THR A 123 17.08 -10.43 -5.06
N ASP A 124 17.54 -9.19 -5.28
CA ASP A 124 17.36 -8.10 -4.32
C ASP A 124 16.01 -7.42 -4.62
N ASP A 125 14.99 -7.74 -3.83
CA ASP A 125 13.60 -7.30 -4.06
C ASP A 125 12.98 -6.72 -2.77
N ASP A 126 11.91 -5.93 -2.93
CA ASP A 126 11.04 -5.60 -1.79
C ASP A 126 10.44 -6.90 -1.20
N PRO A 127 10.31 -7.01 0.15
CA PRO A 127 9.77 -8.20 0.81
C PRO A 127 8.42 -8.68 0.25
N ASN A 128 7.51 -7.78 -0.14
CA ASN A 128 6.21 -8.19 -0.69
C ASN A 128 6.35 -8.72 -2.11
N MET A 129 7.22 -8.12 -2.91
CA MET A 129 7.55 -8.62 -4.25
C MET A 129 8.21 -10.00 -4.18
N CYS A 130 9.08 -10.21 -3.20
CA CYS A 130 9.69 -11.51 -2.93
C CYS A 130 8.63 -12.60 -2.63
N LEU A 131 7.72 -12.31 -1.70
CA LEU A 131 6.62 -13.23 -1.38
C LEU A 131 5.69 -13.47 -2.57
N ALA A 132 5.42 -12.44 -3.38
CA ALA A 132 4.61 -12.56 -4.59
C ALA A 132 5.26 -13.44 -5.66
N ALA A 133 6.60 -13.47 -5.72
CA ALA A 133 7.37 -14.38 -6.58
C ALA A 133 7.45 -15.81 -6.02
N GLY A 134 6.85 -16.10 -4.86
CA GLY A 134 6.94 -17.39 -4.18
C GLY A 134 8.28 -17.61 -3.47
N GLY A 135 9.07 -16.55 -3.28
CA GLY A 135 10.34 -16.58 -2.58
C GLY A 135 10.22 -16.39 -1.07
N VAL A 136 11.36 -16.51 -0.39
CA VAL A 136 11.52 -16.32 1.04
C VAL A 136 12.42 -15.11 1.29
N PRO A 137 11.89 -14.01 1.87
CA PRO A 137 12.70 -12.85 2.22
C PRO A 137 13.68 -13.19 3.35
N GLN A 138 14.93 -12.74 3.23
CA GLN A 138 15.99 -13.02 4.20
C GLN A 138 16.10 -11.97 5.32
N GLY A 139 15.29 -10.92 5.23
CA GLY A 139 15.15 -9.89 6.25
C GLY A 139 16.00 -8.64 6.00
N PRO A 140 15.74 -7.57 6.77
CA PRO A 140 16.20 -6.23 6.42
C PRO A 140 17.73 -6.10 6.43
N GLY A 141 18.28 -5.44 5.40
CA GLY A 141 19.72 -5.18 5.27
C GLY A 141 20.54 -6.36 4.76
N THR A 142 19.89 -7.44 4.32
CA THR A 142 20.52 -8.51 3.53
C THR A 142 20.60 -8.12 2.05
N ASP A 143 21.57 -8.68 1.34
CA ASP A 143 21.68 -8.61 -0.12
C ASP A 143 22.13 -9.97 -0.68
N CYS A 144 21.95 -10.17 -1.99
CA CYS A 144 22.32 -11.41 -2.66
C CYS A 144 23.83 -11.63 -2.80
N THR A 145 24.68 -10.70 -2.35
CA THR A 145 26.14 -10.90 -2.34
C THR A 145 26.59 -11.68 -1.11
N GLY A 146 25.86 -11.57 0.00
CA GLY A 146 26.13 -12.24 1.27
C GLY A 146 25.20 -13.41 1.61
N VAL A 147 24.09 -13.54 0.90
CA VAL A 147 23.08 -14.60 1.13
C VAL A 147 23.33 -15.79 0.21
N PHE A 148 23.25 -16.99 0.79
CA PHE A 148 23.21 -18.24 0.04
C PHE A 148 21.79 -18.82 0.09
N CYS A 149 21.18 -18.98 -1.08
CA CYS A 149 19.84 -19.55 -1.20
C CYS A 149 19.93 -21.05 -1.48
N PRO A 150 19.47 -21.92 -0.57
CA PRO A 150 19.47 -23.35 -0.82
C PRO A 150 18.43 -23.70 -1.90
N SER A 151 18.86 -24.33 -2.98
CA SER A 151 17.97 -24.98 -3.94
C SER A 151 17.55 -26.33 -3.35
N ILE A 152 16.29 -26.47 -2.92
CA ILE A 152 15.77 -27.78 -2.52
C ILE A 152 15.36 -28.53 -3.78
N GLU A 153 15.83 -29.77 -3.89
CA GLU A 153 15.54 -30.66 -5.02
C GLU A 153 15.28 -32.08 -4.53
N ALA A 154 14.72 -32.92 -5.40
CA ALA A 154 14.56 -34.33 -5.10
C ALA A 154 15.94 -34.98 -4.93
N CYS A 155 16.10 -35.72 -3.84
CA CYS A 155 17.27 -36.50 -3.52
C CYS A 155 16.88 -37.98 -3.45
N CYS A 156 17.35 -38.76 -4.42
CA CYS A 156 17.09 -40.20 -4.48
C CYS A 156 18.16 -41.00 -3.74
N PHE A 157 17.73 -41.92 -2.88
CA PHE A 157 18.64 -42.85 -2.21
C PHE A 157 18.66 -44.23 -2.89
N PRO A 158 19.75 -45.01 -2.67
CA PRO A 158 19.87 -46.36 -3.22
C PRO A 158 18.74 -47.34 -2.82
N ASP A 159 18.03 -47.07 -1.73
CA ASP A 159 16.89 -47.87 -1.26
C ASP A 159 15.56 -47.52 -1.96
N GLY A 160 15.59 -46.57 -2.91
CA GLY A 160 14.41 -46.06 -3.61
C GLY A 160 13.62 -45.02 -2.82
N SER A 161 14.09 -44.58 -1.65
CA SER A 161 13.48 -43.46 -0.95
C SER A 161 13.83 -42.13 -1.62
N CYS A 162 12.89 -41.18 -1.52
CA CYS A 162 13.06 -39.80 -1.98
C CYS A 162 12.89 -38.85 -0.80
N VAL A 163 13.81 -37.90 -0.65
CA VAL A 163 13.69 -36.78 0.29
C VAL A 163 14.02 -35.48 -0.43
N GLU A 164 13.55 -34.35 0.09
CA GLU A 164 13.85 -33.04 -0.46
C GLU A 164 14.97 -32.38 0.34
N LEU A 165 16.12 -32.19 -0.30
CA LEU A 165 17.35 -31.67 0.30
C LEU A 165 18.03 -30.71 -0.65
N ASP A 166 18.93 -29.88 -0.13
CA ASP A 166 19.86 -29.18 -1.02
C ASP A 166 20.86 -30.19 -1.64
N PRO A 167 21.42 -29.89 -2.83
CA PRO A 167 22.32 -30.80 -3.54
C PRO A 167 23.50 -31.29 -2.69
N ASN A 168 24.05 -30.44 -1.82
CA ASN A 168 25.20 -30.82 -0.99
C ASN A 168 24.77 -31.75 0.14
N ASP A 169 23.67 -31.47 0.85
CA ASP A 169 23.16 -32.36 1.87
C ASP A 169 22.71 -33.70 1.29
N CYS A 170 22.18 -33.71 0.07
CA CYS A 170 21.86 -34.92 -0.66
C CYS A 170 23.10 -35.79 -0.88
N LEU A 171 24.17 -35.22 -1.44
CA LEU A 171 25.44 -35.93 -1.66
C LEU A 171 26.10 -36.36 -0.34
N ASN A 172 26.07 -35.51 0.68
CA ASN A 172 26.66 -35.81 2.00
C ASN A 172 25.95 -36.98 2.71
N GLN A 173 24.66 -37.19 2.42
CA GLN A 173 23.88 -38.32 2.95
C GLN A 173 23.98 -39.57 2.07
N GLY A 174 24.72 -39.54 0.97
CA GLY A 174 24.88 -40.66 0.03
C GLY A 174 23.71 -40.83 -0.93
N GLY A 175 22.92 -39.77 -1.14
CA GLY A 175 21.88 -39.69 -2.15
C GLY A 175 22.38 -39.10 -3.47
N PHE A 176 21.51 -39.14 -4.47
CA PHE A 176 21.73 -38.66 -5.83
C PHE A 176 20.77 -37.50 -6.11
N PRO A 177 21.28 -36.26 -6.25
CA PRO A 177 20.45 -35.11 -6.55
C PRO A 177 19.91 -35.17 -7.98
N GLN A 178 18.65 -34.78 -8.17
CA GLN A 178 17.90 -34.97 -9.41
C GLN A 178 17.83 -33.69 -10.27
N GLY A 179 18.36 -32.58 -9.75
CA GLY A 179 18.43 -31.29 -10.42
C GLY A 179 17.37 -30.30 -9.96
N ILE A 180 17.69 -29.01 -10.14
CA ILE A 180 16.87 -27.90 -9.64
C ILE A 180 15.45 -27.97 -10.20
N GLY A 181 14.46 -27.80 -9.32
CA GLY A 181 13.04 -27.81 -9.68
C GLY A 181 12.41 -29.21 -9.74
N THR A 182 13.16 -30.25 -9.35
CA THR A 182 12.59 -31.59 -9.11
C THR A 182 12.05 -31.71 -7.70
N ASP A 183 10.96 -32.48 -7.53
CA ASP A 183 10.34 -32.75 -6.23
C ASP A 183 10.06 -34.26 -6.05
N CYS A 184 9.88 -34.72 -4.82
CA CYS A 184 9.61 -36.14 -4.55
C CYS A 184 8.18 -36.58 -4.93
N GLY A 185 7.31 -35.67 -5.36
CA GLY A 185 5.99 -35.97 -5.90
C GLY A 185 6.02 -36.31 -7.39
N THR A 186 7.05 -35.87 -8.11
CA THR A 186 7.22 -36.00 -9.55
C THR A 186 8.37 -36.94 -9.92
N ILE A 187 9.39 -37.04 -9.08
CA ILE A 187 10.51 -37.96 -9.26
C ILE A 187 10.20 -39.35 -8.72
N PHE A 188 10.47 -40.37 -9.53
CA PHE A 188 10.40 -41.77 -9.15
C PHE A 188 11.82 -42.31 -8.89
N CYS A 189 12.22 -42.35 -7.61
CA CYS A 189 13.47 -42.98 -7.22
C CYS A 189 13.36 -44.50 -7.38
N LEU A 190 13.88 -45.02 -8.49
CA LEU A 190 13.96 -46.46 -8.72
C LEU A 190 15.28 -46.98 -8.12
N PRO A 191 15.26 -48.12 -7.41
CA PRO A 191 16.49 -48.76 -6.96
C PRO A 191 17.34 -49.14 -8.18
N PRO A 192 18.69 -49.06 -8.09
CA PRO A 192 19.55 -49.44 -9.19
C PRO A 192 19.33 -50.91 -9.57
N GLU A 193 19.16 -51.18 -10.87
CA GLU A 193 19.11 -52.53 -11.41
C GLU A 193 20.48 -52.90 -12.00
N ALA A 194 21.00 -54.05 -11.57
CA ALA A 194 22.22 -54.61 -12.14
C ALA A 194 21.90 -55.35 -13.44
N CYS A 195 22.63 -55.03 -14.52
CA CYS A 195 22.55 -55.73 -15.79
C CYS A 195 23.80 -56.58 -16.01
N CYS A 196 23.60 -57.90 -16.15
CA CYS A 196 24.67 -58.83 -16.49
C CYS A 196 24.90 -58.84 -18.01
N LEU A 197 26.13 -58.57 -18.44
CA LEU A 197 26.54 -58.59 -19.83
C LEU A 197 26.94 -60.02 -20.28
N PRO A 198 26.82 -60.35 -21.58
CA PRO A 198 27.18 -61.67 -22.12
C PRO A 198 28.66 -62.06 -21.96
N ASP A 199 29.54 -61.09 -21.70
CA ASP A 199 30.98 -61.27 -21.45
C ASP A 199 31.31 -61.51 -19.97
N GLY A 200 30.30 -61.55 -19.10
CA GLY A 200 30.46 -61.68 -17.65
C GLY A 200 30.69 -60.36 -16.92
N GLY A 201 30.63 -59.22 -17.62
CA GLY A 201 30.61 -57.90 -17.00
C GLY A 201 29.29 -57.63 -16.25
N CYS A 202 29.35 -56.80 -15.21
CA CYS A 202 28.18 -56.26 -14.53
C CYS A 202 28.21 -54.74 -14.67
N ILE A 203 27.10 -54.17 -15.13
CA ILE A 203 26.92 -52.72 -15.15
C ILE A 203 25.71 -52.35 -14.29
N GLU A 204 25.83 -51.24 -13.56
CA GLU A 204 24.71 -50.62 -12.87
C GLU A 204 23.98 -49.73 -13.88
N THR A 205 22.67 -49.89 -14.02
CA THR A 205 21.86 -48.92 -14.75
C THR A 205 21.29 -47.92 -13.76
N SER A 206 21.72 -46.65 -13.85
CA SER A 206 21.00 -45.55 -13.20
C SER A 206 19.70 -45.36 -13.98
N PRO A 207 18.53 -45.29 -13.32
CA PRO A 207 17.42 -44.54 -13.89
C PRO A 207 17.89 -43.08 -13.98
N ASP A 208 17.72 -42.45 -15.14
CA ASP A 208 17.99 -41.02 -15.33
C ASP A 208 17.30 -40.16 -14.26
#